data_AF-A0A7V3PP86-F1
#
_entry.id   AF-A0A7V3PP86-F1
#
_cell.length_a   1.000
_cell.length_b   1.000
_cell.length_c   1.000
_cell.angle_alpha   90.00
_cell.angle_beta   90.00
_cell.angle_gamma   90.00
#
_symmetry.space_group_name_H-M   'P 1'
#
loop_
_entity.id
_entity.type
_entity.pdbx_description
1 polymer ?
#
loop_
_entity_poly.entity_id
_entity_poly.type
_entity_poly.pdbx_seq_one_letter_code
_entity_poly.pdbx_strand_id
1 'polypeptide(L)'
;MARIWRRLGLAVGAMAALLAAATLMPVGGQEGEQGSAIPREDEETCLACHSSATDKTRAVDRKALDRSPHASFKCQDCHSSITAAPHTPAMLKEKAACATCHTDQGDAYGISVHSRPDRVAGDHPTCVSCHGKGGDPHAVTKASTDRRQVVMLCSRCHQQKATMGRYGVDPDAVTSYRISFHGKALLRFGLKRAAGCAQCHRVHDVRSPHDPAAPTHRTNAAQTCGQSGCHPGAKMNFAMSGANHLHLKMKESPVLRIEELFFRVLTVGTMVLLMMGIALDLRVRVFTRQPVPAGTRAVTILVALSFLALVAALAMAMLGFGRPRWTGIAAIVLLAAAFLVYLVTPKPPKKLEPEYSRFDLNQRLQHICLFVSFILLAVTGMPLRFADHPWMQAFYMALGGLPVARFIHRAAALLMIATWIWHTVDLFIRWKRAGYTLKSMTMLPRWKDVQDFWGISLYYLGLAKEPPRFDRFEFRQKFDYFAVYWGMPIMVFSGLV
;
A
#
# COMPACT_ATOMS: atom_id res chain seq x y z
N MET A 1 43.70 -81.18 -39.06
CA MET A 1 43.69 -80.40 -37.81
C MET A 1 44.85 -80.77 -36.85
N ALA A 2 46.10 -80.56 -37.26
CA ALA A 2 47.27 -80.68 -36.35
C ALA A 2 48.48 -79.81 -36.80
N ARG A 3 48.24 -78.80 -37.66
CA ARG A 3 49.29 -77.93 -38.22
C ARG A 3 49.04 -76.42 -38.03
N ILE A 4 47.92 -76.03 -37.44
CA ILE A 4 47.58 -74.62 -37.16
C ILE A 4 47.97 -74.21 -35.71
N TRP A 5 48.10 -75.18 -34.80
CA TRP A 5 48.48 -74.92 -33.39
C TRP A 5 50.00 -74.81 -33.13
N ARG A 6 50.85 -75.01 -34.15
CA ARG A 6 52.31 -75.01 -33.99
C ARG A 6 52.99 -73.68 -34.36
N ARG A 7 52.21 -72.67 -34.79
CA ARG A 7 52.71 -71.32 -35.13
C ARG A 7 52.34 -70.23 -34.10
N LEU A 8 51.66 -70.56 -33.01
CA LEU A 8 51.35 -69.64 -31.91
C LEU A 8 52.25 -69.79 -30.67
N GLY A 9 53.18 -70.75 -30.64
CA GLY A 9 54.04 -71.04 -29.48
C GLY A 9 55.43 -70.38 -29.49
N LEU A 10 55.80 -69.61 -30.52
CA LEU A 10 57.15 -69.05 -30.69
C LEU A 10 57.21 -67.51 -30.66
N ALA A 11 56.10 -66.83 -30.36
CA ALA A 11 56.05 -65.36 -30.26
C ALA A 11 55.94 -64.83 -28.81
N VAL A 12 55.99 -65.69 -27.79
CA VAL A 12 55.85 -65.29 -26.37
C VAL A 12 57.18 -65.40 -25.58
N GLY A 13 58.26 -65.89 -26.20
CA GLY A 13 59.54 -66.11 -25.52
C GLY A 13 60.61 -65.00 -25.65
N ALA A 14 60.42 -64.01 -26.54
CA ALA A 14 61.48 -63.07 -26.92
C ALA A 14 61.25 -61.61 -26.47
N MET A 15 60.25 -61.33 -25.64
CA MET A 15 59.92 -59.98 -25.18
C MET A 15 60.07 -59.77 -23.65
N ALA A 16 60.72 -60.71 -22.96
CA ALA A 16 60.95 -60.67 -21.51
C ALA A 16 62.42 -60.43 -21.09
N ALA A 17 63.35 -60.27 -22.04
CA ALA A 17 64.79 -60.15 -21.75
C ALA A 17 65.45 -58.83 -22.18
N LEU A 18 64.65 -57.77 -22.44
CA LEU A 18 65.15 -56.43 -22.78
C LEU A 18 64.59 -55.29 -21.89
N LEU A 19 63.98 -55.64 -20.75
CA LEU A 19 63.37 -54.67 -19.81
C LEU A 19 64.02 -54.65 -18.41
N ALA A 20 65.26 -55.14 -18.27
CA ALA A 20 65.97 -55.20 -16.97
C ALA A 20 67.28 -54.39 -16.92
N ALA A 21 67.49 -53.43 -17.83
CA ALA A 21 68.72 -52.62 -17.86
C ALA A 21 68.49 -51.13 -18.17
N ALA A 22 67.39 -50.55 -17.67
CA ALA A 22 67.14 -49.10 -17.77
C ALA A 22 66.66 -48.47 -16.43
N THR A 23 66.99 -49.10 -15.30
CA THR A 23 66.81 -48.49 -13.97
C THR A 23 68.16 -48.02 -13.47
N LEU A 24 68.46 -46.74 -13.71
CA LEU A 24 69.31 -45.83 -12.92
C LEU A 24 69.55 -44.56 -13.75
N MET A 25 68.46 -43.89 -14.15
CA MET A 25 68.50 -42.44 -14.28
C MET A 25 68.00 -41.89 -12.95
N PRO A 26 68.66 -40.90 -12.34
CA PRO A 26 68.10 -40.24 -11.18
C PRO A 26 66.79 -39.62 -11.65
N VAL A 27 65.68 -40.13 -11.12
CA VAL A 27 64.46 -39.34 -11.04
C VAL A 27 64.87 -38.12 -10.25
N GLY A 28 65.16 -37.02 -10.95
CA GLY A 28 65.15 -35.71 -10.35
C GLY A 28 63.81 -35.62 -9.65
N GLY A 29 63.84 -35.57 -8.33
CA GLY A 29 62.64 -35.39 -7.54
C GLY A 29 61.90 -34.22 -8.16
N GLN A 30 60.62 -34.43 -8.50
CA GLN A 30 59.70 -33.31 -8.46
C GLN A 30 59.69 -32.89 -7.00
N GLU A 31 60.59 -31.96 -6.66
CA GLU A 31 60.38 -31.04 -5.57
C GLU A 31 58.95 -30.53 -5.78
N GLY A 32 58.04 -30.96 -4.91
CA GLY A 32 56.71 -30.36 -4.88
C GLY A 32 56.93 -28.86 -4.80
N GLU A 33 56.39 -28.10 -5.75
CA GLU A 33 56.40 -26.65 -5.70
C GLU A 33 55.84 -26.24 -4.34
N GLN A 34 56.73 -25.94 -3.40
CA GLN A 34 56.39 -25.37 -2.12
C GLN A 34 55.90 -23.96 -2.45
N GLY A 35 54.58 -23.76 -2.39
CA GLY A 35 53.98 -22.47 -2.68
C GLY A 35 54.68 -21.38 -1.87
N SER A 36 54.98 -20.26 -2.52
CA SER A 36 55.62 -19.12 -1.85
C SER A 36 54.67 -18.58 -0.79
N ALA A 37 55.15 -18.50 0.45
CA ALA A 37 54.41 -17.86 1.53
C ALA A 37 54.15 -16.39 1.20
N ILE A 38 52.92 -15.92 1.44
CA ILE A 38 52.51 -14.53 1.23
C ILE A 38 52.48 -13.85 2.60
N PRO A 39 53.38 -12.90 2.89
CA PRO A 39 53.34 -12.12 4.12
C PRO A 39 52.03 -11.34 4.24
N ARG A 40 51.50 -11.22 5.45
CA ARG A 40 50.23 -10.52 5.72
C ARG A 40 50.19 -9.07 5.24
N GLU A 41 51.32 -8.39 5.33
CA GLU A 41 51.46 -6.99 4.93
C GLU A 41 51.55 -6.81 3.41
N ASP A 42 51.83 -7.88 2.67
CA ASP A 42 52.04 -7.85 1.23
C ASP A 42 50.74 -8.10 0.45
N GLU A 43 49.95 -7.03 0.34
CA GLU A 43 48.68 -7.04 -0.38
C GLU A 43 48.87 -6.93 -1.90
N GLU A 44 50.01 -6.39 -2.35
CA GLU A 44 50.34 -6.26 -3.77
C GLU A 44 50.48 -7.63 -4.42
N THR A 45 51.09 -8.59 -3.73
CA THR A 45 51.16 -9.99 -4.20
C THR A 45 49.77 -10.60 -4.40
N CYS A 46 48.80 -10.29 -3.54
CA CYS A 46 47.41 -10.72 -3.74
C CYS A 46 46.79 -10.04 -4.98
N LEU A 47 46.96 -8.72 -5.10
CA LEU A 47 46.39 -7.91 -6.18
C LEU A 47 47.03 -8.19 -7.55
N ALA A 48 48.26 -8.71 -7.60
CA ALA A 48 48.90 -9.14 -8.84
C ALA A 48 48.03 -10.16 -9.59
N CYS A 49 47.36 -11.06 -8.87
CA CYS A 49 46.45 -12.06 -9.42
C CYS A 49 44.96 -11.68 -9.31
N HIS A 50 44.58 -10.90 -8.28
CA HIS A 50 43.18 -10.53 -8.01
C HIS A 50 42.78 -9.12 -8.47
N SER A 51 43.58 -8.46 -9.32
CA SER A 51 43.16 -7.20 -9.93
C SER A 51 42.21 -7.42 -11.11
N SER A 52 41.39 -6.42 -11.40
CA SER A 52 40.54 -6.38 -12.60
C SER A 52 41.32 -6.36 -13.92
N ALA A 53 42.61 -6.01 -13.88
CA ALA A 53 43.49 -6.03 -15.04
C ALA A 53 43.99 -7.45 -15.36
N THR A 54 44.12 -8.31 -14.34
CA THR A 54 44.69 -9.67 -14.48
C THR A 54 43.61 -10.72 -14.76
N ASP A 55 42.57 -10.80 -13.92
CA ASP A 55 41.51 -11.80 -14.04
C ASP A 55 40.16 -11.19 -13.65
N LYS A 56 39.30 -10.94 -14.65
CA LYS A 56 37.96 -10.37 -14.41
C LYS A 56 37.04 -11.29 -13.62
N THR A 57 37.29 -12.60 -13.60
CA THR A 57 36.42 -13.57 -12.92
C THR A 57 36.69 -13.66 -11.42
N ARG A 58 37.88 -13.25 -10.97
CA ARG A 58 38.33 -13.26 -9.56
C ARG A 58 38.81 -11.89 -9.09
N ALA A 59 38.47 -10.86 -9.84
CA ALA A 59 38.85 -9.48 -9.56
C ALA A 59 38.22 -8.98 -8.26
N VAL A 60 39.04 -8.29 -7.47
CA VAL A 60 38.63 -7.56 -6.27
C VAL A 60 38.83 -6.07 -6.51
N ASP A 61 37.82 -5.25 -6.20
CA ASP A 61 37.96 -3.80 -6.16
C ASP A 61 38.47 -3.36 -4.78
N ARG A 62 39.79 -3.19 -4.66
CA ARG A 62 40.38 -2.72 -3.40
C ARG A 62 39.79 -1.38 -2.94
N LYS A 63 39.47 -0.47 -3.87
CA LYS A 63 38.85 0.82 -3.52
C LYS A 63 37.47 0.63 -2.90
N ALA A 64 36.77 -0.47 -3.16
CA ALA A 64 35.51 -0.77 -2.48
C ALA A 64 35.73 -1.08 -0.99
N LEU A 65 36.77 -1.87 -0.66
CA LEU A 65 37.17 -2.16 0.71
C LEU A 65 37.62 -0.89 1.44
N ASP A 66 38.40 -0.03 0.80
CA ASP A 66 38.88 1.22 1.40
C ASP A 66 37.74 2.20 1.75
N ARG A 67 36.59 2.08 1.08
CA ARG A 67 35.37 2.85 1.36
C ARG A 67 34.45 2.17 2.39
N SER A 68 34.79 0.95 2.81
CA SER A 68 34.02 0.18 3.77
C SER A 68 34.41 0.50 5.22
N PRO A 69 33.63 0.05 6.21
CA PRO A 69 34.04 0.10 7.63
C PRO A 69 35.31 -0.71 7.94
N HIS A 70 35.74 -1.59 7.04
CA HIS A 70 36.93 -2.43 7.17
C HIS A 70 38.12 -1.91 6.35
N ALA A 71 38.18 -0.61 6.06
CA ALA A 71 39.26 -0.01 5.26
C ALA A 71 40.67 -0.30 5.79
N SER A 72 40.81 -0.53 7.09
CA SER A 72 42.08 -0.87 7.72
C SER A 72 42.46 -2.36 7.59
N PHE A 73 41.56 -3.21 7.12
CA PHE A 73 41.80 -4.65 7.06
C PHE A 73 42.68 -5.00 5.87
N LYS A 74 43.56 -5.97 6.12
CA LYS A 74 44.36 -6.66 5.11
C LYS A 74 43.61 -7.87 4.56
N CYS A 75 43.97 -8.35 3.37
CA CYS A 75 43.30 -9.51 2.75
C CYS A 75 43.25 -10.74 3.69
N GLN A 76 44.36 -11.05 4.36
CA GLN A 76 44.45 -12.19 5.29
C GLN A 76 43.71 -11.99 6.62
N ASP A 77 43.22 -10.78 6.92
CA ASP A 77 42.41 -10.54 8.12
C ASP A 77 41.04 -11.23 8.01
N CYS A 78 40.52 -11.33 6.79
CA CYS A 78 39.30 -12.05 6.46
C CYS A 78 39.59 -13.43 5.85
N HIS A 79 40.66 -13.54 5.06
CA HIS A 79 41.12 -14.78 4.41
C HIS A 79 42.23 -15.44 5.22
N SER A 80 41.97 -15.73 6.49
CA SER A 80 42.97 -16.26 7.42
C SER A 80 43.59 -17.60 7.00
N SER A 81 42.91 -18.37 6.15
CA SER A 81 43.39 -19.62 5.58
C SER A 81 44.31 -19.46 4.36
N ILE A 82 44.40 -18.25 3.78
CA ILE A 82 45.12 -17.98 2.53
C ILE A 82 46.51 -17.40 2.84
N THR A 83 47.50 -18.27 3.04
CA THR A 83 48.86 -17.89 3.48
C THR A 83 49.96 -18.08 2.43
N ALA A 84 49.66 -18.66 1.26
CA ALA A 84 50.62 -19.00 0.21
C ALA A 84 49.97 -19.10 -1.17
N ALA A 85 50.77 -18.98 -2.24
CA ALA A 85 50.36 -19.22 -3.64
C ALA A 85 51.32 -20.22 -4.34
N PRO A 86 50.83 -21.12 -5.21
CA PRO A 86 49.42 -21.31 -5.61
C PRO A 86 48.54 -21.84 -4.45
N HIS A 87 47.26 -21.45 -4.42
CA HIS A 87 46.35 -21.83 -3.33
C HIS A 87 46.01 -23.32 -3.39
N THR A 88 46.13 -24.02 -2.26
CA THR A 88 45.73 -25.43 -2.15
C THR A 88 44.22 -25.59 -1.94
N PRO A 89 43.62 -26.73 -2.30
CA PRO A 89 42.19 -26.99 -2.03
C PRO A 89 41.79 -26.85 -0.56
N ALA A 90 42.71 -27.15 0.37
CA ALA A 90 42.47 -27.01 1.80
C ALA A 90 42.26 -25.54 2.21
N MET A 91 43.08 -24.63 1.66
CA MET A 91 43.02 -23.19 1.95
C MET A 91 41.73 -22.54 1.42
N LEU A 92 41.23 -23.05 0.28
CA LEU A 92 39.99 -22.57 -0.36
C LEU A 92 38.70 -23.07 0.31
N LYS A 93 38.79 -24.03 1.24
CA LYS A 93 37.64 -24.61 1.93
C LYS A 93 37.02 -23.62 2.92
N GLU A 94 37.87 -22.84 3.59
CA GLU A 94 37.44 -21.83 4.56
C GLU A 94 37.12 -20.52 3.85
N LYS A 95 35.95 -19.97 4.16
CA LYS A 95 35.50 -18.67 3.65
C LYS A 95 35.57 -17.65 4.78
N ALA A 96 35.74 -16.39 4.40
CA ALA A 96 35.66 -15.28 5.34
C ALA A 96 34.32 -15.31 6.10
N ALA A 97 34.39 -15.33 7.44
CA ALA A 97 33.24 -15.44 8.31
C ALA A 97 33.10 -14.19 9.18
N CYS A 98 32.10 -13.35 8.89
CA CYS A 98 31.88 -12.11 9.62
C CYS A 98 31.62 -12.36 11.12
N ALA A 99 31.01 -13.49 11.47
CA ALA A 99 30.63 -13.87 12.83
C ALA A 99 31.84 -14.12 13.75
N THR A 100 33.05 -14.33 13.21
CA THR A 100 34.27 -14.46 14.02
C THR A 100 34.58 -13.19 14.81
N CYS A 101 34.28 -12.02 14.24
CA CYS A 101 34.45 -10.72 14.92
C CYS A 101 33.11 -10.08 15.33
N HIS A 102 32.01 -10.41 14.66
CA HIS A 102 30.66 -9.94 14.95
C HIS A 102 29.82 -11.04 15.62
N THR A 103 30.28 -11.50 16.78
CA THR A 103 29.71 -12.66 17.50
C THR A 103 28.23 -12.44 17.83
N ASP A 104 27.88 -11.31 18.43
CA ASP A 104 26.49 -11.01 18.83
C ASP A 104 25.53 -11.02 17.63
N GLN A 105 25.98 -10.45 16.50
CA GLN A 105 25.20 -10.41 15.27
C GLN A 105 25.13 -11.79 14.61
N GLY A 106 26.21 -12.57 14.70
CA GLY A 106 26.27 -13.96 14.25
C GLY A 106 25.30 -14.85 15.02
N ASP A 107 25.26 -14.74 16.35
CA ASP A 107 24.36 -15.49 17.23
C ASP A 107 22.90 -15.11 16.99
N ALA A 108 22.62 -13.80 16.91
CA ALA A 108 21.29 -13.28 16.56
C ALA A 108 20.84 -13.75 15.17
N TYR A 109 21.74 -13.77 14.20
CA TYR A 109 21.46 -14.28 12.87
C TYR A 109 21.21 -15.80 12.89
N GLY A 110 21.96 -16.55 13.69
CA GLY A 110 21.82 -18.00 13.82
C GLY A 110 20.41 -18.46 14.19
N ILE A 111 19.71 -17.69 15.03
CA ILE A 111 18.31 -17.98 15.44
C ILE A 111 17.25 -17.44 14.46
N SER A 112 17.65 -16.71 13.43
CA SER A 112 16.76 -16.07 12.47
C SER A 112 16.12 -17.09 11.53
N VAL A 113 14.94 -16.76 11.00
CA VAL A 113 14.39 -17.51 9.86
C VAL A 113 15.24 -17.35 8.60
N HIS A 114 16.11 -16.32 8.55
CA HIS A 114 17.03 -16.09 7.45
C HIS A 114 18.29 -16.95 7.48
N SER A 115 18.65 -17.60 8.60
CA SER A 115 19.79 -18.54 8.63
C SER A 115 19.43 -19.95 8.18
N ARG A 116 18.14 -20.19 7.89
CA ARG A 116 17.62 -21.51 7.52
C ARG A 116 18.21 -22.00 6.20
N PRO A 117 18.26 -23.33 5.99
CA PRO A 117 18.77 -23.89 4.75
C PRO A 117 17.90 -23.50 3.55
N ASP A 118 18.58 -23.20 2.45
CA ASP A 118 17.98 -22.90 1.16
C ASP A 118 17.32 -24.14 0.53
N ARG A 119 16.13 -23.95 -0.05
CA ARG A 119 15.53 -24.89 -1.01
C ARG A 119 16.07 -24.68 -2.42
N VAL A 120 16.38 -23.44 -2.76
CA VAL A 120 17.09 -23.04 -3.98
C VAL A 120 18.24 -22.12 -3.56
N ALA A 121 19.43 -22.36 -4.09
CA ALA A 121 20.63 -21.62 -3.70
C ALA A 121 20.44 -20.10 -3.80
N GLY A 122 20.68 -19.38 -2.71
CA GLY A 122 20.53 -17.92 -2.62
C GLY A 122 19.12 -17.46 -2.24
N ASP A 123 18.25 -18.36 -1.78
CA ASP A 123 16.90 -18.03 -1.33
C ASP A 123 16.89 -17.19 -0.05
N HIS A 124 17.75 -17.54 0.90
CA HIS A 124 17.92 -16.78 2.12
C HIS A 124 19.05 -15.75 1.96
N PRO A 125 18.92 -14.58 2.63
CA PRO A 125 19.99 -13.61 2.62
C PRO A 125 21.22 -14.14 3.36
N THR A 126 22.33 -13.43 3.25
CA THR A 126 23.55 -13.59 4.04
C THR A 126 23.99 -12.23 4.57
N CYS A 127 25.01 -12.18 5.42
CA CYS A 127 25.61 -10.91 5.86
C CYS A 127 25.96 -10.04 4.64
N VAL A 128 26.50 -10.65 3.59
CA VAL A 128 26.95 -9.97 2.38
C VAL A 128 25.78 -9.55 1.49
N SER A 129 24.71 -10.35 1.36
CA SER A 129 23.57 -9.91 0.55
C SER A 129 22.82 -8.72 1.16
N CYS A 130 22.96 -8.51 2.47
CA CYS A 130 22.37 -7.39 3.20
C CYS A 130 23.30 -6.17 3.29
N HIS A 131 24.58 -6.39 3.63
CA HIS A 131 25.55 -5.31 3.87
C HIS A 131 26.50 -5.03 2.70
N GLY A 132 26.77 -6.03 1.86
CA GLY A 132 27.63 -5.94 0.68
C GLY A 132 26.91 -5.28 -0.49
N LYS A 133 27.49 -4.20 -1.02
CA LYS A 133 26.93 -3.51 -2.18
C LYS A 133 26.94 -4.44 -3.40
N GLY A 134 25.76 -4.80 -3.90
CA GLY A 134 25.63 -5.73 -5.03
C GLY A 134 25.99 -7.18 -4.70
N GLY A 135 26.07 -7.54 -3.40
CA GLY A 135 26.52 -8.87 -2.97
C GLY A 135 28.04 -9.04 -2.94
N ASP A 136 28.81 -7.95 -3.07
CA ASP A 136 30.27 -7.98 -2.96
C ASP A 136 30.71 -7.98 -1.47
N PRO A 137 31.41 -9.03 -0.99
CA PRO A 137 31.91 -9.11 0.39
C PRO A 137 33.02 -8.10 0.70
N HIS A 138 33.65 -7.49 -0.31
CA HIS A 138 34.64 -6.43 -0.13
C HIS A 138 34.02 -5.03 -0.09
N ALA A 139 32.76 -4.89 -0.51
CA ALA A 139 32.02 -3.63 -0.54
C ALA A 139 30.97 -3.53 0.59
N VAL A 140 31.35 -3.93 1.81
CA VAL A 140 30.48 -3.91 2.99
C VAL A 140 30.16 -2.48 3.40
N THR A 141 28.90 -2.23 3.74
CA THR A 141 28.41 -0.91 4.16
C THR A 141 27.69 -1.00 5.51
N LYS A 142 27.73 0.11 6.26
CA LYS A 142 26.90 0.24 7.46
C LYS A 142 25.43 0.23 7.04
N ALA A 143 24.60 -0.48 7.82
CA ALA A 143 23.16 -0.47 7.60
C ALA A 143 22.62 0.96 7.71
N SER A 144 21.68 1.30 6.83
CA SER A 144 21.06 2.63 6.83
C SER A 144 20.22 2.85 8.09
N THR A 145 20.33 4.04 8.67
CA THR A 145 19.45 4.50 9.75
C THR A 145 18.12 5.03 9.21
N ASP A 146 18.01 5.25 7.90
CA ASP A 146 16.76 5.62 7.26
C ASP A 146 15.85 4.41 7.12
N ARG A 147 14.76 4.39 7.90
CA ARG A 147 13.75 3.33 7.89
C ARG A 147 13.18 3.07 6.50
N ARG A 148 13.10 4.09 5.64
CA ARG A 148 12.65 3.92 4.24
C ARG A 148 13.63 3.03 3.47
N GLN A 149 14.93 3.25 3.63
CA GLN A 149 15.95 2.43 2.97
C GLN A 149 15.95 0.99 3.50
N VAL A 150 15.72 0.80 4.80
CA VAL A 150 15.54 -0.54 5.39
C VAL A 150 14.32 -1.26 4.80
N VAL A 151 13.19 -0.58 4.62
CA VAL A 151 12.03 -1.16 3.92
C VAL A 151 12.39 -1.57 2.49
N MET A 152 13.12 -0.73 1.76
CA MET A 152 13.56 -1.06 0.41
C MET A 152 14.52 -2.25 0.38
N LEU A 153 15.40 -2.39 1.38
CA LEU A 153 16.29 -3.55 1.54
C LEU A 153 15.48 -4.85 1.69
N CYS A 154 14.56 -4.90 2.64
CA CYS A 154 13.70 -6.08 2.85
C CYS A 154 12.85 -6.39 1.60
N SER A 155 12.37 -5.34 0.92
CA SER A 155 11.50 -5.48 -0.25
C SER A 155 12.18 -6.20 -1.41
N ARG A 156 13.53 -6.15 -1.54
CA ARG A 156 14.26 -6.82 -2.63
C ARG A 156 13.92 -8.31 -2.75
N CYS A 157 13.80 -8.99 -1.61
CA CYS A 157 13.47 -10.42 -1.54
C CYS A 157 11.98 -10.64 -1.24
N HIS A 158 11.40 -9.88 -0.30
CA HIS A 158 10.02 -10.10 0.15
C HIS A 158 8.94 -9.72 -0.88
N GLN A 159 9.28 -8.99 -1.95
CA GLN A 159 8.35 -8.75 -3.05
C GLN A 159 8.38 -9.87 -4.12
N GLN A 160 9.31 -10.82 -4.01
CA GLN A 160 9.45 -11.92 -4.95
C GLN A 160 8.47 -13.04 -4.60
N LYS A 161 7.34 -13.07 -5.30
CA LYS A 161 6.24 -14.00 -5.00
C LYS A 161 6.65 -15.47 -5.05
N ALA A 162 7.50 -15.86 -6.00
CA ALA A 162 7.98 -17.23 -6.13
C ALA A 162 8.81 -17.66 -4.91
N THR A 163 9.79 -16.83 -4.52
CA THR A 163 10.66 -17.09 -3.36
C THR A 163 9.84 -17.14 -2.08
N MET A 164 8.97 -16.15 -1.83
CA MET A 164 8.13 -16.13 -0.62
C MET A 164 7.15 -17.31 -0.57
N GLY A 165 6.53 -17.65 -1.70
CA GLY A 165 5.61 -18.78 -1.83
C GLY A 165 6.27 -20.12 -1.51
N ARG A 166 7.54 -20.33 -1.89
CA ARG A 166 8.29 -21.56 -1.54
C ARG A 166 8.35 -21.79 -0.03
N TYR A 167 8.42 -20.74 0.78
CA TYR A 167 8.56 -20.85 2.24
C TYR A 167 7.25 -20.60 2.99
N GLY A 168 6.12 -20.48 2.29
CA GLY A 168 4.82 -20.19 2.93
C GLY A 168 4.76 -18.80 3.57
N VAL A 169 5.60 -17.87 3.12
CA VAL A 169 5.56 -16.46 3.52
C VAL A 169 4.58 -15.73 2.61
N ASP A 170 3.79 -14.81 3.17
CA ASP A 170 2.81 -14.02 2.40
C ASP A 170 3.52 -13.26 1.25
N PRO A 171 3.22 -13.60 -0.03
CA PRO A 171 3.87 -12.98 -1.18
C PRO A 171 3.48 -11.52 -1.40
N ASP A 172 2.42 -11.04 -0.73
CA ASP A 172 1.93 -9.67 -0.84
C ASP A 172 2.33 -8.79 0.37
N ALA A 173 3.17 -9.30 1.29
CA ALA A 173 3.59 -8.59 2.50
C ALA A 173 4.15 -7.17 2.25
N VAL A 174 4.92 -6.99 1.18
CA VAL A 174 5.46 -5.66 0.81
C VAL A 174 4.34 -4.75 0.30
N THR A 175 3.44 -5.28 -0.52
CA THR A 175 2.33 -4.53 -1.10
C THR A 175 1.34 -4.10 -0.01
N SER A 176 0.97 -5.01 0.89
CA SER A 176 0.11 -4.73 2.04
C SER A 176 0.74 -3.72 3.00
N TYR A 177 2.06 -3.79 3.21
CA TYR A 177 2.77 -2.79 4.00
C TYR A 177 2.67 -1.40 3.36
N ARG A 178 2.91 -1.28 2.05
CA ARG A 178 2.86 0.01 1.33
C ARG A 178 1.51 0.71 1.45
N ILE A 179 0.42 -0.04 1.53
CA ILE A 179 -0.95 0.51 1.66
C ILE A 179 -1.40 0.68 3.12
N SER A 180 -0.66 0.15 4.09
CA SER A 180 -0.90 0.36 5.52
C SER A 180 -0.68 1.82 5.93
N PHE A 181 -1.18 2.22 7.10
CA PHE A 181 -0.94 3.57 7.63
C PHE A 181 0.55 3.86 7.82
N HIS A 182 1.33 2.91 8.35
CA HIS A 182 2.78 3.06 8.51
C HIS A 182 3.51 3.19 7.19
N GLY A 183 3.19 2.34 6.20
CA GLY A 183 3.80 2.42 4.87
C GLY A 183 3.45 3.72 4.15
N LYS A 184 2.19 4.17 4.19
CA LYS A 184 1.81 5.48 3.65
C LYS A 184 2.53 6.62 4.36
N ALA A 185 2.56 6.62 5.68
CA ALA A 185 3.25 7.65 6.46
C ALA A 185 4.74 7.73 6.12
N LEU A 186 5.44 6.58 6.07
CA LEU A 186 6.88 6.52 5.80
C LEU A 186 7.23 6.77 4.33
N LEU A 187 6.57 6.06 3.41
CA LEU A 187 6.96 6.00 2.00
C LEU A 187 6.30 7.11 1.15
N ARG A 188 5.10 7.58 1.53
CA ARG A 188 4.37 8.62 0.78
C ARG A 188 4.47 9.97 1.46
N PHE A 189 4.21 10.05 2.76
CA PHE A 189 4.19 11.33 3.49
C PHE A 189 5.53 11.69 4.18
N GLY A 190 6.59 10.89 3.99
CA GLY A 190 7.93 11.23 4.45
C GLY A 190 8.11 11.27 5.98
N LEU A 191 7.19 10.68 6.75
CA LEU A 191 7.27 10.63 8.19
C LEU A 191 8.34 9.61 8.62
N LYS A 192 9.60 10.06 8.72
CA LYS A 192 10.77 9.23 9.03
C LYS A 192 10.68 8.43 10.34
N ARG A 193 9.83 8.88 11.28
CA ARG A 193 9.57 8.20 12.56
C ARG A 193 8.49 7.11 12.49
N ALA A 194 7.80 6.95 11.36
CA ALA A 194 6.86 5.85 11.17
C ALA A 194 7.59 4.50 11.18
N ALA A 195 6.89 3.44 11.60
CA ALA A 195 7.46 2.10 11.65
C ALA A 195 7.68 1.52 10.23
N GLY A 196 8.87 0.97 10.01
CA GLY A 196 9.21 0.07 8.90
C GLY A 196 9.16 -1.39 9.33
N CYS A 197 9.71 -2.29 8.49
CA CYS A 197 9.74 -3.73 8.77
C CYS A 197 10.48 -4.04 10.08
N ALA A 198 11.64 -3.41 10.29
CA ALA A 198 12.54 -3.71 11.41
C ALA A 198 11.96 -3.36 12.80
N GLN A 199 11.01 -2.43 12.90
CA GLN A 199 10.42 -2.06 14.19
C GLN A 199 9.51 -3.18 14.73
N CYS A 200 9.00 -4.04 13.86
CA CYS A 200 8.18 -5.19 14.25
C CYS A 200 8.94 -6.52 14.12
N HIS A 201 9.73 -6.68 13.05
CA HIS A 201 10.41 -7.95 12.74
C HIS A 201 11.84 -8.06 13.28
N ARG A 202 12.44 -6.96 13.75
CA ARG A 202 13.88 -6.82 14.00
C ARG A 202 14.71 -7.02 12.73
N VAL A 203 16.03 -7.18 12.86
CA VAL A 203 16.96 -7.15 11.71
C VAL A 203 17.81 -8.42 11.63
N HIS A 204 18.59 -8.74 12.68
CA HIS A 204 19.43 -9.93 12.69
C HIS A 204 18.69 -11.15 13.25
N ASP A 205 17.81 -10.97 14.23
CA ASP A 205 17.04 -12.02 14.92
C ASP A 205 15.58 -12.10 14.45
N VAL A 206 15.37 -12.12 13.13
CA VAL A 206 14.02 -12.17 12.54
C VAL A 206 13.40 -13.54 12.82
N ARG A 207 12.37 -13.58 13.65
CA ARG A 207 11.64 -14.80 14.00
C ARG A 207 10.33 -14.94 13.22
N SER A 208 9.86 -16.19 13.11
CA SER A 208 8.54 -16.49 12.55
C SER A 208 7.45 -15.90 13.44
N PRO A 209 6.35 -15.34 12.88
CA PRO A 209 5.21 -14.90 13.70
C PRO A 209 4.54 -16.00 14.53
N HIS A 210 4.85 -17.28 14.27
CA HIS A 210 4.38 -18.43 15.04
C HIS A 210 5.27 -18.76 16.24
N ASP A 211 6.45 -18.15 16.34
CA ASP A 211 7.35 -18.31 17.47
C ASP A 211 6.88 -17.40 18.62
N PRO A 212 6.58 -17.92 19.82
CA PRO A 212 6.18 -17.12 20.97
C PRO A 212 7.18 -16.02 21.38
N ALA A 213 8.46 -16.18 21.01
CA ALA A 213 9.50 -15.19 21.27
C ALA A 213 9.63 -14.11 20.18
N ALA A 214 8.84 -14.19 19.10
CA ALA A 214 8.83 -13.18 18.05
C ALA A 214 8.06 -11.93 18.51
N PRO A 215 8.56 -10.71 18.28
CA PRO A 215 7.79 -9.49 18.57
C PRO A 215 6.51 -9.40 17.73
N THR A 216 6.46 -10.06 16.57
CA THR A 216 5.29 -10.16 15.70
C THR A 216 4.30 -11.26 16.11
N HIS A 217 4.61 -12.05 17.15
CA HIS A 217 3.67 -13.04 17.67
C HIS A 217 2.42 -12.37 18.22
N ARG A 218 1.25 -12.99 18.03
CA ARG A 218 -0.05 -12.39 18.37
C ARG A 218 -0.13 -11.91 19.83
N THR A 219 0.42 -12.67 20.77
CA THR A 219 0.42 -12.32 22.20
C THR A 219 1.34 -11.14 22.53
N ASN A 220 2.34 -10.88 21.69
CA ASN A 220 3.35 -9.84 21.90
C ASN A 220 2.99 -8.53 21.18
N ALA A 221 1.96 -8.54 20.33
CA ALA A 221 1.58 -7.40 19.49
C ALA A 221 1.36 -6.11 20.29
N ALA A 222 0.70 -6.18 21.45
CA ALA A 222 0.50 -5.03 22.34
C ALA A 222 1.83 -4.43 22.84
N GLN A 223 2.77 -5.29 23.26
CA GLN A 223 4.10 -4.87 23.70
C GLN A 223 4.91 -4.28 22.55
N THR A 224 4.83 -4.87 21.36
CA THR A 224 5.52 -4.40 20.15
C THR A 224 5.01 -3.03 19.71
N CYS A 225 3.69 -2.82 19.69
CA CYS A 225 3.11 -1.50 19.44
C CYS A 225 3.44 -0.50 20.57
N GLY A 226 3.54 -1.01 21.81
CA GLY A 226 3.84 -0.27 23.03
C GLY A 226 5.31 0.13 23.21
N GLN A 227 6.20 -0.23 22.27
CA GLN A 227 7.61 0.10 22.33
C GLN A 227 7.84 1.62 22.42
N SER A 228 8.95 1.99 23.05
CA SER A 228 9.38 3.38 23.18
C SER A 228 9.42 4.08 21.81
N GLY A 229 8.74 5.22 21.72
CA GLY A 229 8.65 6.02 20.49
C GLY A 229 7.59 5.54 19.47
N CYS A 230 6.79 4.52 19.80
CA CYS A 230 5.63 4.09 19.00
C CYS A 230 4.31 4.53 19.66
N HIS A 231 3.59 3.63 20.33
CA HIS A 231 2.28 3.90 20.93
C HIS A 231 2.26 3.58 22.43
N PRO A 232 2.62 4.54 23.31
CA PRO A 232 2.62 4.34 24.76
C PRO A 232 1.27 3.81 25.27
N GLY A 233 1.29 2.70 26.01
CA GLY A 233 0.07 2.08 26.56
C GLY A 233 -0.79 1.33 25.54
N ALA A 234 -0.25 0.98 24.36
CA ALA A 234 -0.96 0.17 23.37
C ALA A 234 -1.50 -1.13 23.97
N LYS A 235 -2.80 -1.35 23.81
CA LYS A 235 -3.50 -2.57 24.23
C LYS A 235 -3.70 -3.51 23.04
N MET A 236 -4.10 -4.75 23.32
CA MET A 236 -4.27 -5.78 22.28
C MET A 236 -5.32 -5.40 21.23
N ASN A 237 -6.43 -4.77 21.63
CA ASN A 237 -7.45 -4.29 20.69
C ASN A 237 -6.88 -3.26 19.70
N PHE A 238 -6.03 -2.34 20.16
CA PHE A 238 -5.33 -1.40 19.31
C PHE A 238 -4.30 -2.08 18.41
N ALA A 239 -3.50 -3.01 18.96
CA ALA A 239 -2.49 -3.72 18.18
C ALA A 239 -3.11 -4.59 17.06
N MET A 240 -4.35 -5.04 17.24
CA MET A 240 -5.09 -5.88 16.31
C MET A 240 -6.02 -5.10 15.36
N SER A 241 -6.10 -3.75 15.45
CA SER A 241 -7.04 -2.93 14.67
C SER A 241 -6.67 -2.71 13.20
N GLY A 242 -5.75 -3.51 12.64
CA GLY A 242 -5.37 -3.44 11.22
C GLY A 242 -4.20 -2.50 10.88
N ALA A 243 -3.42 -2.07 11.88
CA ALA A 243 -2.18 -1.32 11.67
C ALA A 243 -1.01 -2.20 11.14
N ASN A 244 -1.20 -3.52 11.15
CA ASN A 244 -0.26 -4.50 10.63
C ASN A 244 -0.43 -4.66 9.11
N HIS A 245 0.65 -5.04 8.43
CA HIS A 245 0.61 -5.35 6.99
C HIS A 245 0.04 -6.74 6.71
N LEU A 246 -0.66 -7.34 7.66
CA LEU A 246 -1.44 -8.52 7.38
C LEU A 246 -2.54 -8.04 6.43
N HIS A 247 -2.47 -8.47 5.17
CA HIS A 247 -3.70 -8.58 4.40
C HIS A 247 -4.51 -9.59 5.20
N LEU A 248 -5.29 -9.09 6.14
CA LEU A 248 -6.36 -9.88 6.72
C LEU A 248 -7.03 -10.46 5.49
N LYS A 249 -7.03 -11.79 5.38
CA LYS A 249 -7.87 -12.53 4.46
C LYS A 249 -9.34 -12.30 4.88
N MET A 250 -9.74 -11.06 5.12
CA MET A 250 -11.11 -10.57 5.28
C MET A 250 -11.97 -11.03 4.10
N LYS A 251 -11.34 -11.24 2.94
CA LYS A 251 -11.97 -11.87 1.77
C LYS A 251 -12.49 -13.29 2.03
N GLU A 252 -12.00 -14.01 3.04
CA GLU A 252 -12.47 -15.35 3.43
C GLU A 252 -13.56 -15.32 4.51
N SER A 253 -13.75 -14.19 5.22
CA SER A 253 -14.87 -14.00 6.14
C SER A 253 -16.16 -13.81 5.34
N PRO A 254 -17.18 -14.68 5.52
CA PRO A 254 -18.45 -14.53 4.82
C PRO A 254 -19.16 -13.22 5.17
N VAL A 255 -19.03 -12.74 6.42
CA VAL A 255 -19.69 -11.51 6.91
C VAL A 255 -19.18 -10.28 6.17
N LEU A 256 -17.86 -10.12 6.07
CA LEU A 256 -17.25 -8.94 5.42
C LEU A 256 -17.45 -8.96 3.91
N ARG A 257 -17.52 -10.15 3.31
CA ARG A 257 -17.86 -10.28 1.88
C ARG A 257 -19.30 -9.86 1.61
N ILE A 258 -20.24 -10.23 2.47
CA ILE A 258 -21.64 -9.80 2.38
C ILE A 258 -21.73 -8.28 2.58
N GLU A 259 -21.01 -7.73 3.56
CA GLU A 259 -20.94 -6.28 3.79
C GLU A 259 -20.40 -5.53 2.56
N GLU A 260 -19.27 -5.98 2.00
CA GLU A 260 -18.69 -5.37 0.81
C GLU A 260 -19.65 -5.46 -0.39
N LEU A 261 -20.30 -6.61 -0.60
CA LEU A 261 -21.28 -6.79 -1.66
C LEU A 261 -22.50 -5.88 -1.45
N PHE A 262 -23.00 -5.78 -0.22
CA PHE A 262 -24.11 -4.92 0.15
C PHE A 262 -23.82 -3.46 -0.19
N PHE A 263 -22.70 -2.91 0.28
CA PHE A 263 -22.34 -1.52 -0.01
C PHE A 263 -22.08 -1.30 -1.51
N ARG A 264 -21.46 -2.27 -2.19
CA ARG A 264 -21.23 -2.17 -3.63
C ARG A 264 -22.55 -2.13 -4.41
N VAL A 265 -23.49 -3.02 -4.09
CA VAL A 265 -24.83 -3.05 -4.71
C VAL A 265 -25.60 -1.78 -4.36
N LEU A 266 -25.57 -1.32 -3.11
CA LEU A 266 -26.22 -0.10 -2.67
C LEU A 266 -25.67 1.12 -3.41
N THR A 267 -24.34 1.28 -3.49
CA THR A 267 -23.71 2.42 -4.17
C THR A 267 -23.98 2.39 -5.67
N VAL A 268 -23.74 1.25 -6.34
CA VAL A 268 -23.99 1.15 -7.79
C VAL A 268 -25.48 1.34 -8.09
N GLY A 269 -26.36 0.71 -7.32
CA GLY A 269 -27.81 0.82 -7.49
C GLY A 269 -28.34 2.24 -7.28
N THR A 270 -27.91 2.92 -6.21
CA THR A 270 -28.31 4.32 -5.95
C THR A 270 -27.78 5.28 -7.00
N MET A 271 -26.53 5.09 -7.47
CA MET A 271 -25.96 5.89 -8.55
C MET A 271 -26.72 5.69 -9.86
N VAL A 272 -27.01 4.44 -10.25
CA VAL A 272 -27.79 4.14 -11.46
C VAL A 272 -29.19 4.74 -11.38
N LEU A 273 -29.86 4.61 -10.23
CA LEU A 273 -31.19 5.17 -10.00
C LEU A 273 -31.17 6.71 -10.09
N LEU A 274 -30.17 7.36 -9.49
CA LEU A 274 -30.00 8.82 -9.57
C LEU A 274 -29.72 9.28 -11.00
N MET A 275 -28.81 8.59 -11.71
CA MET A 275 -28.49 8.91 -13.11
C MET A 275 -29.71 8.74 -14.01
N MET A 276 -30.47 7.66 -13.83
CA MET A 276 -31.72 7.42 -14.57
C MET A 276 -32.76 8.49 -14.25
N GLY A 277 -32.92 8.86 -12.98
CA GLY A 277 -33.82 9.93 -12.56
C GLY A 277 -33.47 11.28 -13.21
N ILE A 278 -32.19 11.65 -13.22
CA ILE A 278 -31.71 12.88 -13.86
C ILE A 278 -31.89 12.83 -15.37
N ALA A 279 -31.61 11.70 -16.01
CA ALA A 279 -31.80 11.52 -17.46
C ALA A 279 -33.28 11.66 -17.86
N LEU A 280 -34.19 11.09 -17.07
CA LEU A 280 -35.62 11.22 -17.33
C LEU A 280 -36.16 12.62 -17.02
N ASP A 281 -35.72 13.26 -15.93
CA ASP A 281 -36.06 14.66 -15.64
C ASP A 281 -35.59 15.58 -16.77
N LEU A 282 -34.38 15.36 -17.28
CA LEU A 282 -33.83 16.07 -18.42
C LEU A 282 -34.67 15.85 -19.69
N ARG A 283 -35.02 14.59 -19.99
CA ARG A 283 -35.91 14.26 -21.12
C ARG A 283 -37.20 15.06 -21.02
N VAL A 284 -37.85 15.07 -19.85
CA VAL A 284 -39.08 15.85 -19.66
C VAL A 284 -38.84 17.33 -19.90
N ARG A 285 -37.82 17.95 -19.28
CA ARG A 285 -37.56 19.40 -19.44
C ARG A 285 -37.20 19.82 -20.85
N VAL A 286 -36.53 18.97 -21.63
CA VAL A 286 -36.13 19.26 -23.01
C VAL A 286 -37.29 19.04 -23.99
N PHE A 287 -38.04 17.95 -23.82
CA PHE A 287 -39.06 17.54 -24.79
C PHE A 287 -40.48 18.01 -24.46
N THR A 288 -40.81 18.29 -23.19
CA THR A 288 -42.12 18.85 -22.82
C THR A 288 -42.10 20.38 -22.91
N ARG A 289 -43.02 20.96 -23.68
CA ARG A 289 -43.13 22.41 -23.94
C ARG A 289 -43.75 23.16 -22.75
N GLN A 290 -43.18 23.07 -21.55
CA GLN A 290 -43.55 24.04 -20.52
C GLN A 290 -43.03 25.44 -20.93
N PRO A 291 -43.83 26.51 -20.75
CA PRO A 291 -43.41 27.88 -21.02
C PRO A 291 -42.37 28.30 -19.99
N VAL A 292 -41.10 28.06 -20.31
CA VAL A 292 -39.95 28.52 -19.52
C VAL A 292 -39.57 29.92 -20.03
N PRO A 293 -39.23 30.88 -19.14
CA PRO A 293 -38.78 32.20 -19.57
C PRO A 293 -37.63 32.12 -20.58
N ALA A 294 -37.58 33.09 -21.51
CA ALA A 294 -36.53 33.16 -22.53
C ALA A 294 -35.15 33.19 -21.85
N GLY A 295 -34.24 32.30 -22.28
CA GLY A 295 -32.90 32.14 -21.69
C GLY A 295 -32.76 31.00 -20.67
N THR A 296 -33.81 30.63 -19.94
CA THR A 296 -33.74 29.56 -18.91
C THR A 296 -33.55 28.16 -19.53
N ARG A 297 -34.02 27.95 -20.76
CA ARG A 297 -33.80 26.70 -21.52
C ARG A 297 -32.33 26.47 -21.86
N ALA A 298 -31.61 27.52 -22.30
CA ALA A 298 -30.20 27.42 -22.64
C ALA A 298 -29.35 27.06 -21.42
N VAL A 299 -29.61 27.70 -20.27
CA VAL A 299 -28.96 27.36 -19.00
C VAL A 299 -29.23 25.90 -18.62
N THR A 300 -30.48 25.44 -18.72
CA THR A 300 -30.86 24.06 -18.38
C THR A 300 -30.14 23.03 -19.27
N ILE A 301 -30.05 23.29 -20.58
CA ILE A 301 -29.34 22.43 -21.52
C ILE A 301 -27.84 22.38 -21.22
N LEU A 302 -27.21 23.54 -20.95
CA LEU A 302 -25.77 23.60 -20.65
C LEU A 302 -25.43 22.88 -19.34
N VAL A 303 -26.24 23.06 -18.28
CA VAL A 303 -26.07 22.33 -17.01
C VAL A 303 -26.23 20.82 -17.23
N ALA A 304 -27.19 20.42 -18.05
CA ALA A 304 -27.42 19.01 -18.34
C ALA A 304 -26.28 18.37 -19.15
N LEU A 305 -25.78 19.05 -20.18
CA LEU A 305 -24.62 18.60 -20.95
C LEU A 305 -23.36 18.54 -20.07
N SER A 306 -23.18 19.51 -19.18
CA SER A 306 -22.11 19.50 -18.19
C SER A 306 -22.19 18.26 -17.30
N PHE A 307 -23.36 17.97 -16.76
CA PHE A 307 -23.59 16.79 -15.94
C PHE A 307 -23.34 15.48 -16.71
N LEU A 308 -23.85 15.35 -17.92
CA LEU A 308 -23.62 14.17 -18.77
C LEU A 308 -22.14 13.98 -19.10
N ALA A 309 -21.41 15.06 -19.39
CA ALA A 309 -19.97 15.02 -19.63
C ALA A 309 -19.19 14.58 -18.38
N LEU A 310 -19.62 15.01 -17.19
CA LEU A 310 -19.03 14.58 -15.92
C LEU A 310 -19.27 13.08 -15.67
N VAL A 311 -20.50 12.60 -15.89
CA VAL A 311 -20.84 11.18 -15.76
C VAL A 311 -20.06 10.32 -16.75
N ALA A 312 -19.94 10.76 -18.00
CA ALA A 312 -19.13 10.09 -19.02
C ALA A 312 -17.65 10.05 -18.61
N ALA A 313 -17.10 11.13 -18.04
CA ALA A 313 -15.74 11.17 -17.53
C ALA A 313 -15.51 10.14 -16.41
N LEU A 314 -16.46 10.02 -15.48
CA LEU A 314 -16.41 9.05 -14.38
C LEU A 314 -16.54 7.61 -14.89
N ALA A 315 -17.47 7.35 -15.81
CA ALA A 315 -17.65 6.02 -16.40
C ALA A 315 -16.41 5.56 -17.18
N MET A 316 -15.83 6.46 -17.99
CA MET A 316 -14.57 6.19 -18.69
C MET A 316 -13.40 5.92 -17.74
N ALA A 317 -13.30 6.69 -16.64
CA ALA A 317 -12.28 6.46 -15.64
C ALA A 317 -12.44 5.11 -14.93
N MET A 318 -13.68 4.69 -14.63
CA MET A 318 -13.97 3.40 -14.01
C MET A 318 -13.74 2.21 -14.94
N LEU A 319 -14.13 2.35 -16.21
CA LEU A 319 -14.06 1.26 -17.20
C LEU A 319 -12.72 1.22 -17.95
N GLY A 320 -11.82 2.16 -17.67
CA GLY A 320 -10.44 2.14 -18.16
C GLY A 320 -10.29 2.46 -19.65
N PHE A 321 -11.27 3.11 -20.29
CA PHE A 321 -11.20 3.49 -21.70
C PHE A 321 -11.28 5.01 -21.90
N GLY A 322 -10.75 5.48 -23.03
CA GLY A 322 -10.82 6.89 -23.44
C GLY A 322 -9.88 7.83 -22.67
N ARG A 323 -10.16 9.13 -22.74
CA ARG A 323 -9.38 10.18 -22.07
C ARG A 323 -10.27 10.97 -21.10
N PRO A 324 -10.57 10.43 -19.89
CA PRO A 324 -11.56 10.99 -18.96
C PRO A 324 -11.25 12.43 -18.51
N ARG A 325 -9.98 12.84 -18.54
CA ARG A 325 -9.57 14.23 -18.24
C ARG A 325 -10.23 15.26 -19.14
N TRP A 326 -10.36 14.98 -20.44
CA TRP A 326 -10.87 15.95 -21.41
C TRP A 326 -12.38 16.10 -21.32
N THR A 327 -13.11 15.01 -21.08
CA THR A 327 -14.55 15.07 -20.81
C THR A 327 -14.86 15.74 -19.47
N GLY A 328 -13.99 15.56 -18.47
CA GLY A 328 -14.08 16.32 -17.22
C GLY A 328 -13.89 17.83 -17.43
N ILE A 329 -12.90 18.24 -18.23
CA ILE A 329 -12.70 19.65 -18.61
C ILE A 329 -13.92 20.19 -19.36
N ALA A 330 -14.46 19.43 -20.32
CA ALA A 330 -15.66 19.82 -21.06
C ALA A 330 -16.86 20.04 -20.11
N ALA A 331 -17.03 19.19 -19.11
CA ALA A 331 -18.07 19.38 -18.09
C ALA A 331 -17.94 20.72 -17.35
N ILE A 332 -16.72 21.09 -16.95
CA ILE A 332 -16.44 22.36 -16.25
C ILE A 332 -16.70 23.55 -17.18
N VAL A 333 -16.26 23.49 -18.43
CA VAL A 333 -16.47 24.56 -19.43
C VAL A 333 -17.96 24.77 -19.68
N LEU A 334 -18.73 23.70 -19.83
CA LEU A 334 -20.19 23.78 -20.01
C LEU A 334 -20.89 24.36 -18.79
N LEU A 335 -20.42 24.05 -17.57
CA LEU A 335 -20.96 24.64 -16.34
C LEU A 335 -20.64 26.14 -16.25
N ALA A 336 -19.42 26.54 -16.59
CA ALA A 336 -19.02 27.94 -16.64
C ALA A 336 -19.82 28.72 -17.69
N ALA A 337 -20.04 28.13 -18.87
CA ALA A 337 -20.91 28.69 -19.89
C ALA A 337 -22.35 28.83 -19.40
N ALA A 338 -22.90 27.82 -18.71
CA ALA A 338 -24.24 27.90 -18.10
C ALA A 338 -24.34 29.05 -17.10
N PHE A 339 -23.30 29.23 -16.27
CA PHE A 339 -23.23 30.30 -15.29
C PHE A 339 -23.16 31.69 -15.95
N LEU A 340 -22.34 31.85 -16.99
CA LEU A 340 -22.26 33.09 -17.77
C LEU A 340 -23.61 33.43 -18.42
N VAL A 341 -24.26 32.46 -19.06
CA VAL A 341 -25.60 32.65 -19.63
C VAL A 341 -26.59 33.05 -18.54
N TYR A 342 -26.58 32.38 -17.38
CA TYR A 342 -27.45 32.71 -16.26
C TYR A 342 -27.28 34.15 -15.75
N LEU A 343 -26.05 34.68 -15.75
CA LEU A 343 -25.77 36.06 -15.33
C LEU A 343 -26.31 37.10 -16.32
N VAL A 344 -26.33 36.79 -17.61
CA VAL A 344 -26.77 37.72 -18.68
C VAL A 344 -28.27 37.60 -18.95
N THR A 345 -28.90 36.47 -18.61
CA THR A 345 -30.34 36.31 -18.80
C THR A 345 -31.16 37.18 -17.83
N PRO A 346 -32.06 38.04 -18.33
CA PRO A 346 -32.91 38.88 -17.49
C PRO A 346 -33.84 37.99 -16.64
N LYS A 347 -33.84 38.22 -15.32
CA LYS A 347 -34.69 37.47 -14.40
C LYS A 347 -36.11 38.04 -14.43
N PRO A 348 -37.14 37.18 -14.47
CA PRO A 348 -38.51 37.66 -14.34
C PRO A 348 -38.66 38.39 -12.98
N PRO A 349 -39.49 39.45 -12.91
CA PRO A 349 -39.75 40.15 -11.66
C PRO A 349 -40.25 39.15 -10.61
N LYS A 350 -39.64 39.19 -9.41
CA LYS A 350 -40.02 38.32 -8.30
C LYS A 350 -41.46 38.68 -7.90
N LYS A 351 -42.40 37.73 -8.02
CA LYS A 351 -43.75 37.92 -7.48
C LYS A 351 -43.63 38.12 -5.97
N LEU A 352 -44.30 39.16 -5.45
CA LEU A 352 -44.40 39.46 -4.02
C LEU A 352 -45.34 38.43 -3.37
N GLU A 353 -44.87 37.20 -3.24
CA GLU A 353 -45.54 36.17 -2.46
C GLU A 353 -45.03 36.24 -1.01
N PRO A 354 -45.89 36.01 0.00
CA PRO A 354 -45.47 35.98 1.39
C PRO A 354 -44.37 34.94 1.61
N GLU A 355 -43.23 35.37 2.12
CA GLU A 355 -42.11 34.48 2.43
C GLU A 355 -42.31 33.83 3.82
N TYR A 356 -42.28 32.50 3.87
CA TYR A 356 -42.36 31.74 5.11
C TYR A 356 -40.98 31.23 5.52
N SER A 357 -40.64 31.32 6.81
CA SER A 357 -39.39 30.76 7.33
C SER A 357 -39.43 29.23 7.30
N ARG A 358 -38.67 28.62 6.38
CA ARG A 358 -38.59 27.15 6.24
C ARG A 358 -37.80 26.49 7.37
N PHE A 359 -36.73 27.15 7.83
CA PHE A 359 -35.80 26.66 8.86
C PHE A 359 -35.50 27.76 9.87
N ASP A 360 -35.50 27.39 11.15
CA ASP A 360 -35.10 28.29 12.23
C ASP A 360 -33.57 28.48 12.31
N LEU A 361 -33.12 29.44 13.12
CA LEU A 361 -31.69 29.74 13.27
C LEU A 361 -30.90 28.55 13.83
N ASN A 362 -31.49 27.80 14.77
CA ASN A 362 -30.88 26.63 15.40
C ASN A 362 -30.57 25.53 14.36
N GLN A 363 -31.52 25.23 13.47
CA GLN A 363 -31.37 24.28 12.37
C GLN A 363 -30.31 24.74 11.35
N ARG A 364 -30.28 26.04 11.04
CA ARG A 364 -29.28 26.61 10.12
C ARG A 364 -27.86 26.49 10.69
N LEU A 365 -27.69 26.78 11.99
CA LEU A 365 -26.40 26.64 12.66
C LEU A 365 -25.94 25.18 12.71
N GLN A 366 -26.82 24.25 13.08
CA GLN A 366 -26.53 22.81 13.03
C GLN A 366 -26.08 22.37 11.64
N HIS A 367 -26.76 22.84 10.58
CA HIS A 367 -26.38 22.51 9.22
C HIS A 367 -25.02 23.12 8.82
N ILE A 368 -24.71 24.35 9.22
CA ILE A 368 -23.39 24.96 8.97
C ILE A 368 -22.29 24.15 9.67
N CYS A 369 -22.50 23.78 10.93
CA CYS A 369 -21.55 22.95 11.67
C CYS A 369 -21.35 21.57 11.02
N LEU A 370 -22.43 20.93 10.58
CA LEU A 370 -22.40 19.67 9.82
C LEU A 370 -21.61 19.84 8.51
N PHE A 371 -21.90 20.87 7.72
CA PHE A 371 -21.24 21.14 6.45
C PHE A 371 -19.73 21.36 6.65
N VAL A 372 -19.35 22.25 7.56
CA VAL A 372 -17.94 22.58 7.82
C VAL A 372 -17.19 21.34 8.32
N SER A 373 -17.73 20.63 9.31
CA SER A 373 -17.08 19.43 9.83
C SER A 373 -16.98 18.32 8.79
N PHE A 374 -18.02 18.09 7.98
CA PHE A 374 -18.01 17.09 6.91
C PHE A 374 -16.92 17.39 5.86
N ILE A 375 -16.86 18.64 5.38
CA ILE A 375 -15.86 19.04 4.39
C ILE A 375 -14.44 18.88 4.95
N LEU A 376 -14.19 19.29 6.20
CA LEU A 376 -12.89 19.12 6.83
C LEU A 376 -12.51 17.64 7.00
N LEU A 377 -13.45 16.78 7.40
CA LEU A 377 -13.25 15.33 7.50
C LEU A 377 -12.95 14.71 6.13
N ALA A 378 -13.69 15.09 5.09
CA ALA A 378 -13.48 14.60 3.73
C ALA A 378 -12.11 15.04 3.17
N VAL A 379 -11.76 16.31 3.35
CA VAL A 379 -10.49 16.90 2.89
C VAL A 379 -9.28 16.29 3.60
N THR A 380 -9.41 15.93 4.87
CA THR A 380 -8.33 15.28 5.63
C THR A 380 -8.29 13.75 5.46
N GLY A 381 -9.43 13.10 5.22
CA GLY A 381 -9.51 11.64 5.05
C GLY A 381 -9.19 11.15 3.64
N MET A 382 -9.69 11.83 2.59
CA MET A 382 -9.55 11.37 1.20
C MET A 382 -8.10 11.28 0.72
N PRO A 383 -7.22 12.25 0.97
CA PRO A 383 -5.82 12.14 0.55
C PRO A 383 -5.09 10.94 1.18
N LEU A 384 -5.49 10.51 2.38
CA LEU A 384 -4.94 9.32 3.03
C LEU A 384 -5.40 8.02 2.37
N ARG A 385 -6.65 7.98 1.89
CA ARG A 385 -7.17 6.87 1.08
C ARG A 385 -6.44 6.77 -0.26
N PHE A 386 -6.20 7.90 -0.90
CA PHE A 386 -5.64 8.04 -2.25
C PHE A 386 -4.16 8.46 -2.26
N ALA A 387 -3.38 8.06 -1.24
CA ALA A 387 -2.00 8.46 -1.03
C ALA A 387 -1.03 8.04 -2.16
N ASP A 388 -1.46 7.15 -3.07
CA ASP A 388 -0.69 6.75 -4.24
C ASP A 388 -0.72 7.77 -5.38
N HIS A 389 -1.67 8.72 -5.36
CA HIS A 389 -1.74 9.79 -6.35
C HIS A 389 -0.84 10.98 -5.96
N PRO A 390 0.10 11.41 -6.83
CA PRO A 390 1.07 12.46 -6.50
C PRO A 390 0.43 13.79 -6.07
N TRP A 391 -0.68 14.17 -6.70
CA TRP A 391 -1.37 15.42 -6.38
C TRP A 391 -2.04 15.39 -5.00
N MET A 392 -2.48 14.21 -4.54
CA MET A 392 -3.00 14.04 -3.17
C MET A 392 -1.91 14.24 -2.14
N GLN A 393 -0.70 13.74 -2.41
CA GLN A 393 0.46 13.99 -1.57
C GLN A 393 0.80 15.47 -1.52
N ALA A 394 0.86 16.15 -2.68
CA ALA A 394 1.14 17.59 -2.75
C ALA A 394 0.09 18.41 -1.98
N PHE A 395 -1.19 18.10 -2.16
CA PHE A 395 -2.29 18.72 -1.43
C PHE A 395 -2.14 18.54 0.09
N TYR A 396 -1.82 17.32 0.53
CA TYR A 396 -1.67 17.02 1.95
C TYR A 396 -0.45 17.71 2.58
N MET A 397 0.64 17.84 1.81
CA MET A 397 1.81 18.62 2.24
C MET A 397 1.49 20.12 2.32
N ALA A 398 0.71 20.66 1.38
CA ALA A 398 0.24 22.05 1.42
C ALA A 398 -0.67 22.33 2.64
N LEU A 399 -1.44 21.34 3.10
CA LEU A 399 -2.26 21.44 4.31
C LEU A 399 -1.43 21.42 5.63
N GLY A 400 -0.10 21.27 5.55
CA GLY A 400 0.78 21.15 6.72
C GLY A 400 1.17 19.70 7.07
N GLY A 401 0.93 18.75 6.14
CA GLY A 401 1.33 17.36 6.27
C GLY A 401 0.47 16.54 7.23
N LEU A 402 0.92 15.30 7.49
CA LEU A 402 0.16 14.31 8.28
C LEU A 402 -0.14 14.75 9.72
N PRO A 403 0.73 15.44 10.48
CA PRO A 403 0.41 15.89 11.83
C PRO A 403 -0.75 16.90 11.86
N VAL A 404 -0.71 17.91 10.99
CA VAL A 404 -1.72 18.97 10.92
C VAL A 404 -3.06 18.40 10.44
N ALA A 405 -3.04 17.59 9.38
CA ALA A 405 -4.26 16.96 8.87
C ALA A 405 -4.93 16.06 9.91
N ARG A 406 -4.16 15.30 10.70
CA ARG A 406 -4.70 14.49 11.81
C ARG A 406 -5.35 15.33 12.90
N PHE A 407 -4.75 16.47 13.23
CA PHE A 407 -5.32 17.41 14.20
C PHE A 407 -6.65 17.97 13.68
N ILE A 408 -6.68 18.49 12.45
CA ILE A 408 -7.89 19.01 11.81
C ILE A 408 -8.98 17.93 11.75
N HIS A 409 -8.62 16.70 11.35
CA HIS A 409 -9.57 15.59 11.28
C HIS A 409 -10.23 15.31 12.63
N ARG A 410 -9.45 15.24 13.72
CA ARG A 410 -9.98 15.00 15.07
C ARG A 410 -10.83 16.17 15.59
N ALA A 411 -10.40 17.41 15.35
CA ALA A 411 -11.18 18.59 15.73
C ALA A 411 -12.52 18.64 14.98
N ALA A 412 -12.50 18.36 13.67
CA ALA A 412 -13.71 18.27 12.85
C ALA A 412 -14.62 17.11 13.28
N ALA A 413 -14.05 15.96 13.66
CA ALA A 413 -14.81 14.83 14.21
C ALA A 413 -15.52 15.20 15.51
N LEU A 414 -14.84 15.90 16.43
CA LEU A 414 -15.47 16.36 17.68
C LEU A 414 -16.61 17.35 17.41
N LEU A 415 -16.43 18.29 16.49
CA LEU A 415 -17.49 19.21 16.06
C LEU A 415 -18.67 18.45 15.45
N MET A 416 -18.40 17.44 14.63
CA MET A 416 -19.43 16.59 14.02
C MET A 416 -20.23 15.82 15.08
N ILE A 417 -19.55 15.20 16.05
CA ILE A 417 -20.17 14.47 17.17
C ILE A 417 -21.04 15.41 18.00
N ALA A 418 -20.51 16.59 18.36
CA ALA A 418 -21.26 17.59 19.12
C ALA A 418 -22.50 18.06 18.36
N THR A 419 -22.38 18.30 17.04
CA THR A 419 -23.50 18.69 16.17
C THR A 419 -24.57 17.60 16.09
N TRP A 420 -24.16 16.33 16.02
CA TRP A 420 -25.08 15.19 15.98
C TRP A 420 -25.84 15.00 17.30
N ILE A 421 -25.16 15.13 18.43
CA ILE A 421 -25.78 15.11 19.76
C ILE A 421 -26.76 16.28 19.89
N TRP A 422 -26.33 17.49 19.51
CA TRP A 422 -27.17 18.69 19.52
C TRP A 422 -28.44 18.51 18.66
N HIS A 423 -28.29 18.00 17.44
CA HIS A 423 -29.42 17.72 16.54
C HIS A 423 -30.38 16.67 17.14
N THR A 424 -29.85 15.58 17.69
CA THR A 424 -30.65 14.50 18.28
C THR A 424 -31.43 14.97 19.51
N VAL A 425 -30.81 15.78 20.37
CA VAL A 425 -31.46 16.39 21.52
C VAL A 425 -32.56 17.38 21.07
N ASP A 426 -32.30 18.21 20.05
CA ASP A 426 -33.31 19.13 19.51
C ASP A 426 -34.54 18.38 18.95
N LEU A 427 -34.32 17.28 18.22
CA LEU A 427 -35.40 16.41 17.75
C LEU A 427 -36.23 15.83 18.91
N PHE A 428 -35.57 15.35 19.96
CA PHE A 428 -36.26 14.80 21.12
C PHE A 428 -37.09 15.86 21.85
N ILE A 429 -36.56 17.08 22.02
CA ILE A 429 -37.29 18.20 22.62
C ILE A 429 -38.51 18.56 21.79
N ARG A 430 -38.38 18.64 20.45
CA ARG A 430 -39.52 18.92 19.56
C ARG A 430 -40.56 17.81 19.60
N TRP A 431 -40.14 16.56 19.63
CA TRP A 431 -41.04 15.41 19.72
C TRP A 431 -41.81 15.41 21.05
N LYS A 432 -41.12 15.72 22.16
CA LYS A 432 -41.76 15.93 23.48
C LYS A 432 -42.78 17.06 23.45
N ARG A 433 -42.44 18.22 22.86
CA ARG A 433 -43.37 19.35 22.72
C ARG A 433 -44.58 19.03 21.84
N ALA A 434 -44.46 18.08 20.92
CA ALA A 434 -45.54 17.59 20.06
C ALA A 434 -46.31 16.39 20.67
N GLY A 435 -46.17 16.13 21.97
CA GLY A 435 -46.89 15.07 22.68
C GLY A 435 -46.49 13.65 22.27
N TYR A 436 -45.23 13.46 21.85
CA TYR A 436 -44.69 12.17 21.39
C TYR A 436 -45.45 11.53 20.21
N THR A 437 -46.16 12.33 19.41
CA THR A 437 -46.90 11.82 18.26
C THR A 437 -45.94 11.49 17.10
N LEU A 438 -45.98 10.28 16.55
CA LEU A 438 -45.16 9.90 15.38
C LEU A 438 -45.48 10.74 14.14
N LYS A 439 -46.71 11.26 14.02
CA LYS A 439 -47.11 12.18 12.95
C LYS A 439 -46.33 13.50 12.96
N SER A 440 -45.83 13.92 14.12
CA SER A 440 -45.01 15.14 14.24
C SER A 440 -43.61 14.99 13.64
N MET A 441 -43.13 13.75 13.46
CA MET A 441 -41.83 13.48 12.84
C MET A 441 -41.92 13.50 11.32
N THR A 442 -41.91 14.71 10.77
CA THR A 442 -42.07 14.94 9.33
C THR A 442 -40.98 14.34 8.45
N MET A 443 -39.83 13.98 9.03
CA MET A 443 -38.71 13.35 8.31
C MET A 443 -38.84 11.83 8.18
N LEU A 444 -39.69 11.16 8.97
CA LEU A 444 -39.86 9.70 8.88
C LEU A 444 -40.42 9.31 7.49
N PRO A 445 -39.85 8.29 6.82
CA PRO A 445 -40.46 7.71 5.63
C PRO A 445 -41.85 7.14 5.93
N ARG A 446 -42.81 7.42 5.04
CA ARG A 446 -44.20 6.96 5.12
C ARG A 446 -44.59 6.25 3.83
N TRP A 447 -45.71 5.53 3.85
CA TRP A 447 -46.25 4.90 2.64
C TRP A 447 -46.52 5.90 1.50
N LYS A 448 -46.91 7.13 1.84
CA LYS A 448 -47.04 8.26 0.91
C LYS A 448 -45.75 8.51 0.10
N ASP A 449 -44.58 8.30 0.67
CA ASP A 449 -43.30 8.49 -0.04
C ASP A 449 -43.10 7.47 -1.16
N VAL A 450 -43.59 6.23 -0.99
CA VAL A 450 -43.59 5.19 -2.04
C VAL A 450 -44.57 5.55 -3.15
N GLN A 451 -45.74 6.07 -2.79
CA GLN A 451 -46.73 6.57 -3.75
C GLN A 451 -46.17 7.75 -4.54
N ASP A 452 -45.47 8.68 -3.87
CA ASP A 452 -44.84 9.84 -4.50
C ASP A 452 -43.67 9.44 -5.42
N PHE A 453 -42.89 8.42 -5.04
CA PHE A 453 -41.88 7.82 -5.91
C PHE A 453 -42.50 7.24 -7.18
N TRP A 454 -43.57 6.46 -7.06
CA TRP A 454 -44.24 5.90 -8.23
C TRP A 454 -44.86 6.99 -9.11
N GLY A 455 -45.53 7.97 -8.49
CA GLY A 455 -46.15 9.10 -9.17
C GLY A 455 -45.14 9.94 -9.96
N ILE A 456 -43.98 10.25 -9.37
CA ILE A 456 -42.94 11.01 -10.08
C ILE A 456 -42.29 10.17 -11.19
N SER A 457 -42.11 8.86 -11.00
CA SER A 457 -41.59 7.97 -12.04
C SER A 457 -42.54 7.87 -13.24
N LEU A 458 -43.85 7.77 -13.02
CA LEU A 458 -44.85 7.80 -14.08
C LEU A 458 -44.85 9.15 -14.83
N TYR A 459 -44.72 10.26 -14.10
CA TYR A 459 -44.58 11.59 -14.70
C TYR A 459 -43.33 11.67 -15.59
N TYR A 460 -42.19 11.19 -15.09
CA TYR A 460 -40.93 11.13 -15.83
C TYR A 460 -40.94 10.23 -17.05
N LEU A 461 -41.76 9.17 -17.05
CA LEU A 461 -41.99 8.32 -18.21
C LEU A 461 -42.96 8.94 -19.23
N GLY A 462 -43.63 10.04 -18.86
CA GLY A 462 -44.66 10.70 -19.68
C GLY A 462 -46.05 10.07 -19.56
N LEU A 463 -46.25 9.16 -18.60
CA LEU A 463 -47.51 8.47 -18.36
C LEU A 463 -48.46 9.26 -17.46
N ALA A 464 -47.93 10.19 -16.65
CA ALA A 464 -48.72 11.14 -15.86
C ALA A 464 -48.55 12.57 -16.40
N LYS A 465 -49.65 13.34 -16.42
CA LYS A 465 -49.67 14.72 -16.96
C LYS A 465 -49.11 15.76 -16.00
N GLU A 466 -49.24 15.52 -14.70
CA GLU A 466 -48.83 16.46 -13.63
C GLU A 466 -47.90 15.76 -12.62
N PRO A 467 -46.95 16.50 -12.03
CA PRO A 467 -46.10 15.96 -10.98
C PRO A 467 -46.91 15.73 -9.68
N PRO A 468 -46.54 14.73 -8.86
CA PRO A 468 -47.21 14.48 -7.59
C PRO A 468 -47.04 15.65 -6.62
N ARG A 469 -48.04 15.85 -5.75
CA ARG A 469 -47.97 16.84 -4.67
C ARG A 469 -47.28 16.23 -3.45
N PHE A 470 -46.09 16.73 -3.17
CA PHE A 470 -45.28 16.32 -2.02
C PHE A 470 -45.76 17.00 -0.72
N ASP A 471 -45.44 16.37 0.40
CA ASP A 471 -45.57 16.98 1.72
C ASP A 471 -44.47 18.04 1.97
N ARG A 472 -44.33 18.51 3.22
CA ARG A 472 -43.27 19.45 3.63
C ARG A 472 -41.86 19.05 3.17
N PHE A 473 -41.57 17.74 3.14
CA PHE A 473 -40.32 17.18 2.63
C PHE A 473 -40.63 16.06 1.64
N GLU A 474 -39.95 16.08 0.51
CA GLU A 474 -40.04 15.01 -0.50
C GLU A 474 -39.30 13.75 -0.04
N PHE A 475 -39.64 12.60 -0.63
CA PHE A 475 -39.00 11.32 -0.30
C PHE A 475 -37.47 11.34 -0.50
N ARG A 476 -36.96 12.10 -1.50
CA ARG A 476 -35.52 12.26 -1.76
C ARG A 476 -34.81 12.97 -0.61
N GLN A 477 -35.37 14.08 -0.14
CA GLN A 477 -34.85 14.82 1.02
C GLN A 477 -34.84 13.98 2.29
N LYS A 478 -35.88 13.17 2.50
CA LYS A 478 -35.94 12.23 3.62
C LYS A 478 -34.86 11.15 3.48
N PHE A 479 -34.73 10.56 2.29
CA PHE A 479 -33.70 9.56 2.01
C PHE A 479 -32.29 10.11 2.27
N ASP A 480 -31.97 11.29 1.73
CA ASP A 480 -30.66 11.95 1.93
C ASP A 480 -30.41 12.25 3.42
N TYR A 481 -31.42 12.74 4.13
CA TYR A 481 -31.33 12.97 5.56
C TYR A 481 -31.03 11.68 6.33
N PHE A 482 -31.74 10.59 6.03
CA PHE A 482 -31.53 9.30 6.68
C PHE A 482 -30.18 8.69 6.33
N ALA A 483 -29.74 8.80 5.08
CA ALA A 483 -28.44 8.32 4.64
C ALA A 483 -27.30 8.98 5.44
N VAL A 484 -27.37 10.32 5.63
CA VAL A 484 -26.40 11.05 6.44
C VAL A 484 -26.58 10.70 7.93
N TYR A 485 -27.79 10.76 8.47
CA TYR A 485 -28.05 10.58 9.90
C TYR A 485 -27.69 9.17 10.39
N TRP A 486 -27.95 8.11 9.61
CA TRP A 486 -27.52 6.74 9.94
C TRP A 486 -26.03 6.49 9.71
N GLY A 487 -25.42 7.15 8.74
CA GLY A 487 -23.98 7.08 8.52
C GLY A 487 -23.17 7.64 9.70
N MET A 488 -23.75 8.59 10.45
CA MET A 488 -23.07 9.27 11.56
C MET A 488 -22.68 8.33 12.70
N PRO A 489 -23.57 7.53 13.31
CA PRO A 489 -23.18 6.52 14.30
C PRO A 489 -22.08 5.60 13.80
N ILE A 490 -22.18 5.10 12.56
CA ILE A 490 -21.20 4.18 11.97
C ILE A 490 -19.82 4.85 11.90
N MET A 491 -19.74 6.08 11.38
CA MET A 491 -18.49 6.83 11.29
C MET A 491 -17.93 7.22 12.66
N VAL A 492 -18.79 7.57 13.62
CA VAL A 492 -18.39 7.94 14.98
C VAL A 492 -17.82 6.73 15.72
N PHE A 493 -18.54 5.61 15.73
CA PHE A 493 -18.07 4.41 16.43
C PHE A 493 -16.82 3.83 15.79
N SER A 494 -16.77 3.74 14.45
CA SER A 494 -15.58 3.26 13.74
C SER A 494 -14.38 4.20 13.88
N GLY A 495 -14.60 5.50 14.11
CA GLY A 495 -13.53 6.47 14.35
C GLY A 495 -13.02 6.53 15.79
N LEU A 496 -13.81 6.06 16.77
CA LEU A 496 -13.44 6.02 18.20
C LEU A 496 -12.65 4.76 18.57
N VAL A 497 -12.89 3.66 17.86
CA VAL A 497 -12.16 2.38 17.99
C VAL A 497 -10.86 2.44 17.18
#